data_AF-A0A662MHY6-F1
#
_entry.id   AF-A0A662MHY6-F1
#
_cell.length_a   1.000
_cell.length_b   1.000
_cell.length_c   1.000
_cell.angle_alpha   90.00
_cell.angle_beta   90.00
_cell.angle_gamma   90.00
#
_symmetry.space_group_name_H-M   'P 1'
#
loop_
_entity.id
_entity.type
_entity.pdbx_description
1 polymer ?
#
loop_
_entity_poly.entity_id
_entity_poly.type
_entity_poly.pdbx_seq_one_letter_code
_entity_poly.pdbx_strand_id
1 'polypeptide(L)'
;MLMMDIIKNIPKDLESIYGNLVETLEASVKNLREIYHTKDFGIAFSGGLDSSLLGYLAMKYLNPTFYVVGFEHSKDIENAIESLSLMFGEDYAGRLKVIKITDDYVLEALKVFSKLGLEDVLTASFEVPLYIVLKHSDEKVIISGQGADELFGGYMKYLKDPTLMEEDFKRLLEVTITFEDKLAMLFQKTIARPYLSEEIITIAKSLPIKEKVYKGIRKLALRRVAYLLGLPEEIIKREKKAAQYGSGVMRSMRRIAKSLDIDLRDLLKVLSNES
;
A
#
# COMPACT_ATOMS: atom_id res chain seq x y z
N MET A 1 -23.39 -10.49 -7.62
CA MET A 1 -23.53 -11.86 -7.11
C MET A 1 -22.30 -12.74 -7.39
N LEU A 2 -21.62 -12.62 -8.55
CA LEU A 2 -20.53 -13.54 -8.94
C LEU A 2 -19.23 -13.54 -8.08
N MET A 3 -18.81 -12.40 -7.50
CA MET A 3 -17.44 -12.30 -6.94
C MET A 3 -17.26 -13.00 -5.59
N MET A 4 -18.21 -12.85 -4.66
CA MET A 4 -18.08 -13.52 -3.36
C MET A 4 -18.16 -15.03 -3.49
N ASP A 5 -18.95 -15.56 -4.42
CA ASP A 5 -19.00 -17.00 -4.67
C ASP A 5 -17.63 -17.53 -5.14
N ILE A 6 -16.94 -16.78 -6.01
CA ILE A 6 -15.56 -17.10 -6.43
C ILE A 6 -14.58 -17.02 -5.25
N ILE A 7 -14.71 -16.02 -4.38
CA ILE A 7 -13.84 -15.86 -3.22
C ILE A 7 -14.06 -17.00 -2.22
N LYS A 8 -15.31 -17.31 -1.89
CA LYS A 8 -15.68 -18.35 -0.91
C LYS A 8 -15.30 -19.76 -1.37
N ASN A 9 -15.29 -20.01 -2.67
CA ASN A 9 -15.04 -21.34 -3.23
C ASN A 9 -13.55 -21.60 -3.47
N ILE A 10 -12.79 -21.84 -2.41
CA ILE A 10 -11.37 -22.23 -2.49
C ILE A 10 -11.25 -23.68 -3.01
N PRO A 11 -10.47 -23.95 -4.07
CA PRO A 11 -10.21 -25.31 -4.52
C PRO A 11 -9.60 -26.17 -3.41
N LYS A 12 -10.10 -27.40 -3.25
CA LYS A 12 -9.66 -28.32 -2.18
C LYS A 12 -8.14 -28.55 -2.17
N ASP A 13 -7.51 -28.61 -3.33
CA ASP A 13 -6.06 -28.77 -3.50
C ASP A 13 -5.25 -27.56 -3.03
N LEU A 14 -5.90 -26.40 -2.86
CA LEU A 14 -5.28 -25.16 -2.41
C LEU A 14 -5.62 -24.79 -0.96
N GLU A 15 -6.52 -25.51 -0.29
CA GLU A 15 -6.94 -25.19 1.09
C GLU A 15 -5.74 -25.11 2.05
N SER A 16 -4.82 -26.07 1.97
CA SER A 16 -3.59 -26.06 2.79
C SER A 16 -2.69 -24.87 2.47
N ILE A 17 -2.55 -24.50 1.19
CA ILE A 17 -1.73 -23.35 0.78
C ILE A 17 -2.34 -22.04 1.33
N TYR A 18 -3.67 -21.92 1.30
CA TYR A 18 -4.36 -20.76 1.87
C TYR A 18 -4.28 -20.70 3.40
N GLY A 19 -4.38 -21.85 4.08
CA GLY A 19 -4.14 -21.94 5.53
C GLY A 19 -2.73 -21.45 5.87
N ASN A 20 -1.72 -21.96 5.15
CA ASN A 20 -0.32 -21.54 5.32
C ASN A 20 -0.14 -20.04 5.03
N LEU A 21 -0.77 -19.50 3.98
CA LEU A 21 -0.69 -18.07 3.66
C LEU A 21 -1.29 -17.19 4.76
N VAL A 22 -2.42 -17.59 5.34
CA VAL A 22 -3.04 -16.89 6.48
C VAL A 22 -2.07 -16.89 7.67
N GLU A 23 -1.55 -18.06 8.06
CA GLU A 23 -0.64 -18.20 9.20
C GLU A 23 0.65 -17.41 8.99
N THR A 24 1.21 -17.45 7.78
CA THR A 24 2.46 -16.76 7.44
C THR A 24 2.26 -15.24 7.44
N LEU A 25 1.15 -14.74 6.92
CA LEU A 25 0.83 -13.31 6.96
C LEU A 25 0.57 -12.81 8.38
N GLU A 26 -0.10 -13.63 9.19
CA GLU A 26 -0.30 -13.34 10.61
C GLU A 26 1.04 -13.29 11.37
N ALA A 27 1.92 -14.26 11.13
CA ALA A 27 3.26 -14.31 11.71
C ALA A 27 4.12 -13.11 11.27
N SER A 28 4.09 -12.74 9.98
CA SER A 28 4.91 -11.64 9.45
C SER A 28 4.55 -10.28 10.07
N VAL A 29 3.31 -10.08 10.50
CA VAL A 29 2.89 -8.90 11.26
C VAL A 29 3.19 -9.05 12.75
N LYS A 30 2.85 -10.19 13.35
CA LYS A 30 3.06 -10.45 14.79
C LYS A 30 4.52 -10.30 15.20
N ASN A 31 5.45 -10.79 14.37
CA ASN A 31 6.87 -10.83 14.69
C ASN A 31 7.57 -9.47 14.55
N LEU A 32 6.91 -8.43 14.04
CA LEU A 32 7.53 -7.11 13.87
C LEU A 32 8.03 -6.50 15.19
N ARG A 33 7.37 -6.78 16.32
CA ARG A 33 7.83 -6.37 17.66
C ARG A 33 9.22 -6.91 17.99
N GLU A 34 9.47 -8.16 17.64
CA GLU A 34 10.75 -8.82 17.87
C GLU A 34 11.79 -8.33 16.86
N ILE A 35 11.45 -8.29 15.58
CA ILE A 35 12.34 -7.87 14.48
C ILE A 35 12.86 -6.45 14.69
N TYR A 36 11.98 -5.51 15.08
CA TYR A 36 12.34 -4.10 15.20
C TYR A 36 12.60 -3.65 16.65
N HIS A 37 12.50 -4.56 17.63
CA HIS A 37 12.71 -4.27 19.04
C HIS A 37 11.97 -3.02 19.56
N THR A 38 10.72 -2.82 19.10
CA THR A 38 9.89 -1.66 19.46
C THR A 38 8.43 -2.08 19.67
N LYS A 39 7.67 -1.20 20.34
CA LYS A 39 6.20 -1.30 20.47
C LYS A 39 5.47 -0.20 19.70
N ASP A 40 6.21 0.77 19.14
CA ASP A 40 5.66 1.95 18.48
C ASP A 40 5.59 1.70 16.96
N PHE A 41 4.40 1.35 16.48
CA PHE A 41 4.14 1.05 15.07
C PHE A 41 3.10 2.01 14.49
N GLY A 42 3.45 2.64 13.37
CA GLY A 42 2.49 3.30 12.50
C GLY A 42 2.14 2.39 11.33
N ILE A 43 1.01 2.60 10.67
CA ILE A 43 0.67 1.96 9.39
C ILE A 43 0.24 3.00 8.36
N ALA A 44 0.83 2.95 7.17
CA ALA A 44 0.36 3.70 6.02
C ALA A 44 -0.96 3.06 5.50
N PHE A 45 -2.08 3.71 5.76
CA PHE A 45 -3.41 3.13 5.69
C PHE A 45 -4.35 3.86 4.71
N SER A 46 -4.46 3.35 3.49
CA SER A 46 -5.38 3.87 2.46
C SER A 46 -6.82 3.34 2.57
N GLY A 47 -7.06 2.38 3.47
CA GLY A 47 -8.35 1.66 3.55
C GLY A 47 -8.62 0.72 2.36
N GLY A 48 -7.64 0.47 1.48
CA GLY A 48 -7.72 -0.58 0.46
C GLY A 48 -7.62 -1.99 1.05
N LEU A 49 -7.76 -3.01 0.21
CA LEU A 49 -7.67 -4.42 0.63
C LEU A 49 -6.38 -4.71 1.40
N ASP A 50 -5.24 -4.28 0.88
CA ASP A 50 -3.92 -4.67 1.39
C ASP A 50 -3.62 -4.02 2.74
N SER A 51 -3.79 -2.69 2.81
CA SER A 51 -3.61 -1.95 4.06
C SER A 51 -4.63 -2.33 5.12
N SER A 52 -5.87 -2.68 4.73
CA SER A 52 -6.90 -3.18 5.67
C SER A 52 -6.56 -4.56 6.21
N LEU A 53 -6.04 -5.47 5.38
CA LEU A 53 -5.61 -6.79 5.83
C LEU A 53 -4.46 -6.70 6.84
N LEU A 54 -3.43 -5.89 6.53
CA LEU A 54 -2.35 -5.62 7.48
C LEU A 54 -2.85 -4.86 8.71
N GLY A 55 -3.77 -3.92 8.55
CA GLY A 55 -4.36 -3.15 9.65
C GLY A 55 -5.13 -4.02 10.63
N TYR A 56 -5.90 -4.98 10.13
CA TYR A 56 -6.60 -5.99 10.93
C TYR A 56 -5.64 -6.80 11.79
N LEU A 57 -4.58 -7.35 11.18
CA LEU A 57 -3.57 -8.13 11.89
C LEU A 57 -2.76 -7.25 12.86
N ALA A 58 -2.37 -6.05 12.44
CA ALA A 58 -1.60 -5.13 13.26
C ALA A 58 -2.39 -4.68 14.49
N MET A 59 -3.70 -4.44 14.36
CA MET A 59 -4.56 -4.12 15.51
C MET A 59 -4.54 -5.24 16.55
N LYS A 60 -4.56 -6.52 16.12
CA LYS A 60 -4.51 -7.70 16.99
C LYS A 60 -3.18 -7.85 17.73
N TYR A 61 -2.05 -7.52 17.09
CA TYR A 61 -0.72 -7.85 17.62
C TYR A 61 0.14 -6.67 18.07
N LEU A 62 -0.07 -5.50 17.48
CA LEU A 62 0.86 -4.37 17.56
C LEU A 62 0.22 -3.13 18.20
N ASN A 63 -1.10 -2.97 18.13
CA ASN A 63 -1.84 -1.76 18.54
C ASN A 63 -1.28 -0.49 17.84
N PRO A 64 -1.36 -0.39 16.50
CA PRO A 64 -0.71 0.64 15.73
C PRO A 64 -1.50 1.96 15.69
N THR A 65 -0.83 3.03 15.28
CA THR A 65 -1.47 4.26 14.80
C THR A 65 -1.67 4.18 13.29
N PHE A 66 -2.88 4.48 12.80
CA PHE A 66 -3.22 4.46 11.39
C PHE A 66 -3.02 5.85 10.77
N TYR A 67 -2.22 5.94 9.71
CA TYR A 67 -1.99 7.18 8.98
C TYR A 67 -2.60 7.12 7.59
N VAL A 68 -3.51 8.04 7.30
CA VAL A 68 -4.05 8.23 5.95
C VAL A 68 -3.67 9.62 5.44
N VAL A 69 -3.22 9.68 4.18
CA VAL A 69 -2.81 10.91 3.51
C VAL A 69 -3.75 11.18 2.35
N GLY A 70 -4.22 12.42 2.25
CA GLY A 70 -4.94 12.85 1.06
C GLY A 70 -5.49 14.26 1.15
N PHE A 71 -5.93 14.77 0.01
CA PHE A 71 -6.67 16.03 -0.03
C PHE A 71 -8.00 15.87 0.71
N GLU A 72 -8.59 17.00 1.13
CA GLU A 72 -9.92 16.99 1.74
C GLU A 72 -10.94 16.27 0.85
N HIS A 73 -11.74 15.40 1.47
CA HIS A 73 -12.68 14.48 0.80
C HIS A 73 -12.05 13.55 -0.26
N SER A 74 -10.76 13.26 -0.14
CA SER A 74 -10.12 12.25 -0.99
C SER A 74 -10.62 10.85 -0.68
N LYS A 75 -10.58 9.99 -1.70
CA LYS A 75 -11.16 8.64 -1.60
C LYS A 75 -10.40 7.77 -0.60
N ASP A 76 -9.09 7.97 -0.44
CA ASP A 76 -8.31 7.21 0.54
C ASP A 76 -8.70 7.59 1.97
N ILE A 77 -8.98 8.86 2.26
CA ILE A 77 -9.49 9.28 3.59
C ILE A 77 -10.85 8.64 3.86
N GLU A 78 -11.79 8.72 2.92
CA GLU A 78 -13.10 8.08 3.07
C GLU A 78 -12.98 6.57 3.30
N ASN A 79 -12.19 5.88 2.47
CA ASN A 79 -12.00 4.44 2.57
C ASN A 79 -11.30 4.06 3.88
N ALA A 80 -10.35 4.86 4.37
CA ALA A 80 -9.66 4.60 5.62
C ALA A 80 -10.64 4.64 6.80
N ILE A 81 -11.46 5.69 6.88
CA ILE A 81 -12.48 5.84 7.93
C ILE A 81 -13.50 4.69 7.84
N GLU A 82 -14.01 4.41 6.65
CA GLU A 82 -14.97 3.34 6.41
C GLU A 82 -14.40 1.97 6.82
N SER A 83 -13.19 1.62 6.35
CA SER A 83 -12.56 0.34 6.65
C SER A 83 -12.30 0.15 8.14
N LEU A 84 -11.81 1.17 8.83
CA LEU A 84 -11.57 1.06 10.28
C LEU A 84 -12.88 0.93 11.07
N SER A 85 -13.92 1.68 10.67
CA SER A 85 -15.24 1.58 11.28
C SER A 85 -15.85 0.19 11.07
N LEU A 86 -15.75 -0.38 9.86
CA LEU A 86 -16.26 -1.71 9.57
C LEU A 86 -15.48 -2.82 10.30
N MET A 87 -14.15 -2.68 10.44
CA MET A 87 -13.33 -3.70 11.10
C MET A 87 -13.39 -3.65 12.62
N PHE A 88 -13.53 -2.45 13.20
CA PHE A 88 -13.27 -2.23 14.63
C PHE A 88 -14.37 -1.43 15.36
N GLY A 89 -15.43 -0.99 14.68
CA GLY A 89 -16.45 -0.14 15.30
C GLY A 89 -15.84 1.16 15.83
N GLU A 90 -15.96 1.42 17.13
CA GLU A 90 -15.37 2.58 17.80
C GLU A 90 -13.97 2.32 18.36
N ASP A 91 -13.48 1.07 18.38
CA ASP A 91 -12.22 0.69 19.05
C ASP A 91 -10.97 1.30 18.39
N TYR A 92 -11.08 1.74 17.13
CA TYR A 92 -10.00 2.46 16.43
C TYR A 92 -9.96 3.96 16.76
N ALA A 93 -10.95 4.48 17.49
CA ALA A 93 -11.01 5.91 17.83
C ALA A 93 -9.72 6.37 18.51
N GLY A 94 -9.24 7.56 18.12
CA GLY A 94 -7.96 8.11 18.58
C GLY A 94 -6.71 7.52 17.92
N ARG A 95 -6.82 6.42 17.18
CA ARG A 95 -5.69 5.81 16.46
C ARG A 95 -5.57 6.24 15.01
N LEU A 96 -6.64 6.77 14.41
CA LEU A 96 -6.59 7.31 13.05
C LEU A 96 -6.04 8.75 13.06
N LYS A 97 -4.96 8.97 12.32
CA LYS A 97 -4.38 10.27 12.00
C LYS A 97 -4.62 10.56 10.52
N VAL A 98 -5.46 11.55 10.25
CA VAL A 98 -5.73 12.04 8.90
C VAL A 98 -4.78 13.20 8.60
N ILE A 99 -3.85 13.00 7.67
CA ILE A 99 -2.94 14.05 7.19
C ILE A 99 -3.57 14.67 5.93
N LYS A 100 -4.27 15.80 6.13
CA LYS A 100 -4.83 16.59 5.03
C LYS A 100 -3.70 17.36 4.33
N ILE A 101 -3.52 17.14 3.03
CA ILE A 101 -2.42 17.73 2.26
C ILE A 101 -2.89 18.88 1.37
N THR A 102 -1.94 19.74 1.00
CA THR A 102 -2.09 20.84 0.04
C THR A 102 -1.13 20.67 -1.13
N ASP A 103 -1.21 21.56 -2.13
CA ASP A 103 -0.28 21.56 -3.25
C ASP A 103 1.16 21.84 -2.79
N ASP A 104 1.36 22.59 -1.71
CA ASP A 104 2.68 22.86 -1.12
C ASP A 104 3.34 21.61 -0.55
N TYR A 105 2.57 20.73 0.10
CA TYR A 105 3.08 19.44 0.59
C TYR A 105 3.58 18.57 -0.57
N VAL A 106 2.83 18.56 -1.67
CA VAL A 106 3.19 17.81 -2.87
C VAL A 106 4.43 18.42 -3.51
N LEU A 107 4.48 19.75 -3.66
CA LEU A 107 5.63 20.46 -4.22
C LEU A 107 6.91 20.23 -3.40
N GLU A 108 6.81 20.27 -2.07
CA GLU A 108 7.93 19.97 -1.17
C GLU A 108 8.47 18.56 -1.39
N ALA A 109 7.59 17.55 -1.40
CA ALA A 109 7.96 16.17 -1.63
C ALA A 109 8.68 16.00 -2.98
N LEU A 110 8.15 16.61 -4.05
CA LEU A 110 8.77 16.55 -5.37
C LEU A 110 10.15 17.21 -5.42
N LYS A 111 10.36 18.33 -4.71
CA LYS A 111 11.69 18.95 -4.58
C LYS A 111 12.68 18.03 -3.87
N VAL A 112 12.25 17.33 -2.82
CA VAL A 112 13.09 16.33 -2.15
C VAL A 112 13.43 15.17 -3.09
N PHE A 113 12.44 14.64 -3.81
CA PHE A 113 12.65 13.51 -4.72
C PHE A 113 13.60 13.87 -5.87
N SER A 114 13.44 15.06 -6.43
CA SER A 114 14.32 15.61 -7.47
C SER A 114 15.78 15.69 -6.98
N LYS A 115 16.01 16.18 -5.76
CA LYS A 115 17.36 16.20 -5.13
C LYS A 115 17.94 14.81 -4.89
N LEU A 116 17.09 13.81 -4.68
CA LEU A 116 17.50 12.40 -4.57
C LEU A 116 17.72 11.72 -5.93
N GLY A 117 17.59 12.45 -7.03
CA GLY A 117 17.80 11.96 -8.39
C GLY A 117 16.64 11.14 -8.94
N LEU A 118 15.42 11.27 -8.38
CA LEU A 118 14.24 10.64 -8.97
C LEU A 118 13.80 11.43 -10.20
N GLU A 119 13.78 10.77 -11.35
CA GLU A 119 13.42 11.38 -12.65
C GLU A 119 12.01 10.99 -13.12
N ASP A 120 11.52 9.80 -12.73
CA ASP A 120 10.23 9.30 -13.19
C ASP A 120 9.07 9.93 -12.42
N VAL A 121 8.30 10.77 -13.09
CA VAL A 121 7.16 11.51 -12.50
C VAL A 121 6.04 10.58 -12.06
N LEU A 122 5.85 9.45 -12.74
CA LEU A 122 4.86 8.47 -12.31
C LEU A 122 5.28 7.85 -10.97
N THR A 123 6.55 7.48 -10.83
CA THR A 123 7.15 7.02 -9.57
C THR A 123 7.00 8.04 -8.46
N ALA A 124 7.41 9.28 -8.71
CA ALA A 124 7.24 10.35 -7.73
C ALA A 124 5.79 10.46 -7.26
N SER A 125 4.81 10.34 -8.16
CA SER A 125 3.40 10.49 -7.80
C SER A 125 2.90 9.47 -6.78
N PHE A 126 3.39 8.22 -6.82
CA PHE A 126 2.98 7.21 -5.84
C PHE A 126 3.85 7.21 -4.57
N GLU A 127 5.03 7.83 -4.60
CA GLU A 127 5.91 8.00 -3.44
C GLU A 127 5.50 9.17 -2.53
N VAL A 128 4.86 10.22 -3.07
CA VAL A 128 4.43 11.39 -2.26
C VAL A 128 3.59 10.99 -1.04
N PRO A 129 2.55 10.13 -1.14
CA PRO A 129 1.79 9.71 0.04
C PRO A 129 2.67 9.06 1.12
N LEU A 130 3.60 8.16 0.74
CA LEU A 130 4.48 7.50 1.68
C LEU A 130 5.46 8.49 2.33
N TYR A 131 6.07 9.38 1.54
CA TYR A 131 6.92 10.45 2.05
C TYR A 131 6.21 11.30 3.10
N ILE A 132 4.95 11.66 2.87
CA ILE A 132 4.15 12.46 3.80
C ILE A 132 3.86 11.65 5.08
N VAL A 133 3.52 10.36 4.98
CA VAL A 133 3.40 9.51 6.18
C VAL A 133 4.72 9.48 6.96
N LEU A 134 5.84 9.21 6.29
CA LEU A 134 7.16 9.15 6.92
C LEU A 134 7.56 10.47 7.56
N LYS A 135 7.20 11.61 6.97
CA LYS A 135 7.49 12.93 7.55
C LYS A 135 6.64 13.26 8.76
N HIS A 136 5.37 12.82 8.79
CA HIS A 136 4.37 13.30 9.76
C HIS A 136 3.94 12.27 10.81
N SER A 137 4.34 11.01 10.70
CA SER A 137 4.09 10.04 11.78
C SER A 137 5.03 10.23 12.97
N ASP A 138 4.61 9.78 14.14
CA ASP A 138 5.45 9.84 15.35
C ASP A 138 6.29 8.56 15.52
N GLU A 139 5.82 7.44 14.96
CA GLU A 139 6.43 6.13 15.14
C GLU A 139 7.66 5.92 14.26
N LYS A 140 8.64 5.19 14.80
CA LYS A 140 9.89 4.86 14.11
C LYS A 140 9.71 3.79 13.04
N VAL A 141 8.74 2.89 13.20
CA VAL A 141 8.48 1.79 12.26
C VAL A 141 7.11 1.98 11.63
N ILE A 142 7.09 2.13 10.30
CA ILE A 142 5.88 2.31 9.52
C ILE A 142 5.62 1.07 8.68
N ILE A 143 4.48 0.42 8.93
CA ILE A 143 4.00 -0.73 8.17
C ILE A 143 3.43 -0.24 6.83
N SER A 144 3.89 -0.86 5.75
CA SER A 144 3.42 -0.58 4.39
C SER A 144 2.88 -1.86 3.73
N GLY A 145 1.84 -1.70 2.92
CA GLY A 145 1.27 -2.76 2.07
C GLY A 145 2.10 -3.09 0.82
N GLN A 146 3.36 -2.66 0.78
CA GLN A 146 4.21 -2.76 -0.40
C GLN A 146 4.47 -4.21 -0.80
N GLY A 147 4.47 -4.48 -2.12
CA GLY A 147 4.65 -5.82 -2.68
C GLY A 147 3.35 -6.62 -2.86
N ALA A 148 2.24 -6.21 -2.25
CA ALA A 148 0.96 -6.91 -2.40
C ALA A 148 0.47 -6.94 -3.85
N ASP A 149 0.69 -5.85 -4.59
CA ASP A 149 0.24 -5.73 -5.97
C ASP A 149 1.02 -6.62 -6.92
N GLU A 150 2.34 -6.61 -6.82
CA GLU A 150 3.28 -7.37 -7.64
C GLU A 150 3.20 -8.86 -7.35
N LEU A 151 3.03 -9.25 -6.08
CA LEU A 151 2.95 -10.67 -5.71
C LEU A 151 1.59 -11.30 -6.03
N PHE A 152 0.50 -10.56 -5.82
CA PHE A 152 -0.87 -11.11 -5.86
C PHE A 152 -1.74 -10.59 -6.99
N GLY A 153 -1.20 -9.82 -7.95
CA GLY A 153 -1.90 -9.51 -9.20
C GLY A 153 -2.81 -8.30 -9.07
N GLY A 154 -2.27 -7.21 -8.55
CA GLY A 154 -3.01 -6.02 -8.17
C GLY A 154 -3.16 -4.93 -9.22
N TYR A 155 -2.32 -4.84 -10.25
CA TYR A 155 -2.45 -3.83 -11.30
C TYR A 155 -3.42 -4.24 -12.42
N MET A 156 -4.07 -3.25 -13.03
CA MET A 156 -5.02 -3.49 -14.14
C MET A 156 -4.35 -4.16 -15.35
N LYS A 157 -3.06 -3.87 -15.61
CA LYS A 157 -2.30 -4.46 -16.71
C LYS A 157 -2.20 -5.99 -16.60
N TYR A 158 -2.21 -6.55 -15.39
CA TYR A 158 -2.16 -7.99 -15.16
C TYR A 158 -3.42 -8.73 -15.59
N LEU A 159 -4.55 -8.04 -15.75
CA LEU A 159 -5.75 -8.63 -16.36
C LEU A 159 -5.53 -9.00 -17.83
N LYS A 160 -4.64 -8.27 -18.52
CA LYS A 160 -4.31 -8.50 -19.92
C LYS A 160 -3.07 -9.39 -20.04
N ASP A 161 -2.07 -9.11 -19.22
CA ASP A 161 -0.79 -9.81 -19.24
C ASP A 161 -0.23 -9.99 -17.82
N PRO A 162 -0.46 -11.15 -17.19
CA PRO A 162 0.07 -11.45 -15.86
C PRO A 162 1.57 -11.79 -15.88
N THR A 163 2.22 -11.95 -17.04
CA THR A 163 3.67 -12.23 -17.09
C THR A 163 4.51 -11.04 -16.63
N LEU A 164 3.96 -9.82 -16.75
CA LEU A 164 4.55 -8.57 -16.27
C LEU A 164 4.80 -8.54 -14.76
N MET A 165 4.13 -9.41 -13.99
CA MET A 165 4.24 -9.42 -12.53
C MET A 165 5.68 -9.69 -12.05
N GLU A 166 6.43 -10.56 -12.72
CA GLU A 166 7.80 -10.88 -12.29
C GLU A 166 8.76 -9.71 -12.55
N GLU A 167 8.63 -9.03 -13.70
CA GLU A 167 9.43 -7.85 -14.02
C GLU A 167 9.10 -6.69 -13.07
N ASP A 168 7.81 -6.45 -12.80
CA ASP A 168 7.38 -5.42 -11.86
C ASP A 168 7.85 -5.73 -10.43
N PHE A 169 7.81 -6.99 -10.01
CA PHE A 169 8.33 -7.41 -8.69
C PHE A 169 9.83 -7.21 -8.58
N LYS A 170 10.60 -7.53 -9.63
CA LYS A 170 12.04 -7.25 -9.68
C LYS A 170 12.31 -5.75 -9.57
N ARG A 171 11.60 -4.94 -10.35
CA ARG A 171 11.71 -3.46 -10.30
C ARG A 171 11.34 -2.90 -8.94
N LEU A 172 10.32 -3.46 -8.28
CA LEU A 172 9.95 -3.08 -6.92
C LEU A 172 11.15 -3.26 -5.97
N LEU A 173 11.76 -4.44 -5.98
CA LEU A 173 12.89 -4.77 -5.10
C LEU A 173 14.13 -3.90 -5.38
N GLU A 174 14.48 -3.70 -6.65
CA GLU A 174 15.72 -3.02 -7.03
C GLU A 174 15.62 -1.49 -6.96
N VAL A 175 14.46 -0.94 -7.35
CA VAL A 175 14.29 0.51 -7.54
C VAL A 175 13.43 1.12 -6.45
N THR A 176 12.23 0.58 -6.25
CA THR A 176 11.22 1.24 -5.41
C THR A 176 11.61 1.16 -3.94
N ILE A 177 11.91 -0.03 -3.44
CA ILE A 177 12.31 -0.23 -2.03
C ILE A 177 13.58 0.55 -1.70
N THR A 178 14.58 0.53 -2.59
CA THR A 178 15.82 1.29 -2.43
C THR A 178 15.54 2.79 -2.30
N PHE A 179 14.57 3.32 -3.04
CA PHE A 179 14.17 4.72 -2.94
C PHE A 179 13.38 5.00 -1.65
N GLU A 180 12.40 4.17 -1.33
CA GLU A 180 11.62 4.27 -0.10
C GLU A 180 12.49 4.22 1.17
N ASP A 181 13.52 3.36 1.19
CA ASP A 181 14.44 3.26 2.32
C ASP A 181 15.28 4.54 2.47
N LYS A 182 15.70 5.16 1.36
CA LYS A 182 16.34 6.49 1.40
C LYS A 182 15.38 7.54 1.98
N LEU A 183 14.10 7.51 1.61
CA LEU A 183 13.10 8.43 2.18
C LEU A 183 12.93 8.20 3.69
N ALA A 184 12.85 6.93 4.12
CA ALA A 184 12.70 6.59 5.53
C ALA A 184 13.91 7.07 6.36
N MET A 185 15.13 6.92 5.81
CA MET A 185 16.37 7.40 6.44
C MET A 185 16.37 8.91 6.68
N LEU A 186 15.81 9.72 5.78
CA LEU A 186 15.70 11.18 5.97
C LEU A 186 14.97 11.57 7.26
N PHE A 187 14.05 10.71 7.71
CA PHE A 187 13.23 10.91 8.90
C PHE A 187 13.61 9.98 10.07
N GLN A 188 14.73 9.26 9.96
CA GLN A 188 15.18 8.27 10.96
C GLN A 188 14.13 7.18 11.23
N LYS A 189 13.46 6.72 10.17
CA LYS A 189 12.42 5.69 10.22
C LYS A 189 12.82 4.43 9.48
N THR A 190 12.08 3.38 9.75
CA THR A 190 12.16 2.09 9.06
C THR A 190 10.79 1.72 8.50
N ILE A 191 10.77 1.17 7.30
CA ILE A 191 9.54 0.67 6.68
C ILE A 191 9.47 -0.84 6.88
N ALA A 192 8.42 -1.30 7.55
CA ALA A 192 8.08 -2.70 7.66
C ALA A 192 7.21 -3.12 6.48
N ARG A 193 7.60 -4.18 5.77
CA ARG A 193 6.92 -4.65 4.54
C ARG A 193 6.49 -6.12 4.69
N PRO A 194 5.43 -6.42 5.46
CA PRO A 194 5.06 -7.80 5.79
C PRO A 194 4.86 -8.71 4.57
N TYR A 195 4.31 -8.20 3.47
CA TYR A 195 4.12 -8.98 2.24
C TYR A 195 5.42 -9.43 1.56
N LEU A 196 6.55 -8.82 1.91
CA LEU A 196 7.87 -9.13 1.34
C LEU A 196 8.68 -10.09 2.21
N SER A 197 8.07 -10.77 3.20
CA SER A 197 8.75 -11.88 3.87
C SER A 197 9.04 -13.00 2.87
N GLU A 198 10.16 -13.70 3.04
CA GLU A 198 10.60 -14.76 2.12
C GLU A 198 9.54 -15.86 1.99
N GLU A 199 8.88 -16.21 3.08
CA GLU A 199 7.83 -17.22 3.12
C GLU A 199 6.58 -16.78 2.33
N ILE A 200 6.16 -15.52 2.48
CA ILE A 200 5.02 -14.97 1.71
C ILE A 200 5.37 -14.90 0.23
N ILE A 201 6.58 -14.45 -0.12
CA ILE A 201 7.04 -14.43 -1.51
C ILE A 201 7.02 -15.84 -2.10
N THR A 202 7.51 -16.84 -1.35
CA THR A 202 7.54 -18.24 -1.78
C THR A 202 6.15 -18.79 -2.03
N ILE A 203 5.21 -18.59 -1.09
CA ILE A 203 3.82 -19.01 -1.25
C ILE A 203 3.15 -18.26 -2.40
N ALA A 204 3.35 -16.94 -2.50
CA ALA A 204 2.78 -16.15 -3.57
C ALA A 204 3.28 -16.60 -4.95
N LYS A 205 4.56 -16.98 -5.09
CA LYS A 205 5.13 -17.47 -6.35
C LYS A 205 4.67 -18.90 -6.69
N SER A 206 4.32 -19.74 -5.71
CA SER A 206 3.79 -21.09 -5.97
C SER A 206 2.31 -21.10 -6.38
N LEU A 207 1.56 -20.05 -6.05
CA LEU A 207 0.15 -19.94 -6.42
C LEU A 207 -0.04 -19.88 -7.95
N PRO A 208 -0.99 -20.65 -8.51
CA PRO A 208 -1.38 -20.52 -9.92
C PRO A 208 -1.81 -19.09 -10.25
N ILE A 209 -1.52 -18.62 -11.47
CA ILE A 209 -1.89 -17.26 -11.91
C ILE A 209 -3.39 -16.95 -11.75
N LYS A 210 -4.27 -17.95 -11.90
CA LYS A 210 -5.72 -17.83 -11.66
C LYS A 210 -6.06 -17.46 -10.20
N GLU A 211 -5.20 -17.73 -9.24
CA GLU A 211 -5.40 -17.32 -7.85
C GLU A 211 -4.96 -15.86 -7.62
N LYS A 212 -4.28 -15.24 -8.60
CA LYS A 212 -3.87 -13.83 -8.56
C LYS A 212 -4.86 -12.98 -9.36
N VAL A 213 -5.16 -13.43 -10.57
CA VAL A 213 -6.06 -12.77 -11.52
C VAL A 213 -7.01 -13.77 -12.17
N TYR A 214 -8.32 -13.58 -12.00
CA TYR A 214 -9.32 -14.49 -12.56
C TYR A 214 -10.65 -13.81 -12.85
N LYS A 215 -11.15 -13.97 -14.08
CA LYS A 215 -12.44 -13.42 -14.54
C LYS A 215 -12.62 -11.93 -14.19
N GLY A 216 -11.58 -11.13 -14.40
CA GLY A 216 -11.57 -9.69 -14.08
C GLY A 216 -11.33 -9.35 -12.61
N ILE A 217 -11.31 -10.33 -11.71
CA ILE A 217 -10.98 -10.15 -10.30
C ILE A 217 -9.46 -10.14 -10.15
N ARG A 218 -8.95 -9.05 -9.55
CA ARG A 218 -7.54 -8.89 -9.14
C ARG A 218 -7.37 -9.24 -7.67
N LYS A 219 -6.18 -9.70 -7.28
CA LYS A 219 -5.83 -10.06 -5.90
C LYS A 219 -6.74 -11.13 -5.31
N LEU A 220 -7.14 -12.12 -6.10
CA LEU A 220 -8.09 -13.14 -5.63
C LEU A 220 -7.58 -13.84 -4.36
N ALA A 221 -6.29 -14.17 -4.30
CA ALA A 221 -5.66 -14.78 -3.13
C ALA A 221 -5.76 -13.91 -1.88
N LEU A 222 -5.45 -12.61 -1.96
CA LEU A 222 -5.60 -11.71 -0.80
C LEU A 222 -7.06 -11.48 -0.40
N ARG A 223 -8.00 -11.48 -1.37
CA ARG A 223 -9.44 -11.42 -1.06
C ARG A 223 -9.90 -12.68 -0.32
N ARG A 224 -9.35 -13.84 -0.65
CA ARG A 224 -9.58 -15.12 0.06
C ARG A 224 -9.00 -15.11 1.45
N VAL A 225 -7.76 -14.66 1.61
CA VAL A 225 -7.13 -14.49 2.94
C VAL A 225 -7.95 -13.53 3.80
N ALA A 226 -8.38 -12.39 3.24
CA ALA A 226 -9.24 -11.44 3.95
C ALA A 226 -10.59 -12.07 4.35
N TYR A 227 -11.20 -12.87 3.47
CA TYR A 227 -12.41 -13.62 3.80
C TYR A 227 -12.19 -14.64 4.93
N LEU A 228 -11.10 -15.41 4.88
CA LEU A 228 -10.75 -16.40 5.91
C LEU A 228 -10.46 -15.76 7.27
N LEU A 229 -9.91 -14.54 7.27
CA LEU A 229 -9.67 -13.76 8.49
C LEU A 229 -10.93 -13.03 9.01
N GLY A 230 -12.04 -13.10 8.27
CA GLY A 230 -13.32 -12.51 8.68
C GLY A 230 -13.45 -11.01 8.39
N LEU A 231 -12.68 -10.47 7.46
CA LEU A 231 -12.81 -9.05 7.11
C LEU A 231 -14.19 -8.76 6.47
N PRO A 232 -14.73 -7.54 6.64
CA PRO A 232 -15.98 -7.10 6.03
C PRO A 232 -16.01 -7.27 4.50
N GLU A 233 -17.16 -7.68 3.95
CA GLU A 233 -17.30 -7.93 2.51
C GLU A 233 -17.06 -6.66 1.67
N GLU A 234 -17.36 -5.47 2.19
CA GLU A 234 -17.12 -4.17 1.55
C GLU A 234 -15.62 -3.97 1.26
N ILE A 235 -14.77 -4.31 2.23
CA ILE A 235 -13.31 -4.24 2.09
C ILE A 235 -12.82 -5.32 1.14
N ILE A 236 -13.31 -6.56 1.31
CA ILE A 236 -12.97 -7.69 0.45
C ILE A 236 -13.34 -7.43 -1.00
N LYS A 237 -14.41 -6.67 -1.28
CA LYS A 237 -14.88 -6.36 -2.63
C LYS A 237 -14.28 -5.09 -3.22
N ARG A 238 -13.63 -4.25 -2.40
CA ARG A 238 -13.13 -2.95 -2.85
C ARG A 238 -12.14 -3.11 -4.00
N GLU A 239 -12.30 -2.28 -5.02
CA GLU A 239 -11.37 -2.26 -6.15
C GLU A 239 -10.07 -1.55 -5.77
N LYS A 240 -8.95 -2.02 -6.33
CA LYS A 240 -7.65 -1.36 -6.13
C LYS A 240 -7.65 -0.02 -6.84
N LYS A 241 -7.40 1.03 -6.06
CA LYS A 241 -7.06 2.38 -6.52
C LYS A 241 -5.62 2.68 -6.11
N ALA A 242 -4.79 3.16 -7.02
CA ALA A 242 -3.40 3.48 -6.70
C ALA A 242 -3.33 4.78 -5.88
N ALA A 243 -2.37 4.85 -4.95
CA ALA A 243 -2.31 5.88 -3.90
C ALA A 243 -2.31 7.31 -4.46
N GLN A 244 -1.64 7.56 -5.59
CA GLN A 244 -1.59 8.87 -6.25
C GLN A 244 -2.97 9.37 -6.72
N TYR A 245 -3.88 8.44 -7.06
CA TYR A 245 -5.24 8.77 -7.48
C TYR A 245 -6.23 8.78 -6.31
N GLY A 246 -5.98 7.92 -5.32
CA GLY A 246 -6.80 7.80 -4.11
C GLY A 246 -6.70 9.04 -3.23
N SER A 247 -5.47 9.47 -2.94
CA SER A 247 -5.12 10.66 -2.16
C SER A 247 -5.40 11.98 -2.88
N GLY A 248 -5.38 11.98 -4.22
CA GLY A 248 -5.49 13.19 -5.04
C GLY A 248 -4.15 13.83 -5.45
N VAL A 249 -3.02 13.24 -5.07
CA VAL A 249 -1.67 13.72 -5.43
C VAL A 249 -1.49 13.93 -6.94
N MET A 250 -1.89 12.97 -7.79
CA MET A 250 -1.73 13.11 -9.24
C MET A 250 -2.49 14.33 -9.80
N ARG A 251 -3.63 14.70 -9.18
CA ARG A 251 -4.36 15.92 -9.54
C ARG A 251 -3.58 17.17 -9.15
N SER A 252 -2.97 17.16 -7.97
CA SER A 252 -2.09 18.24 -7.50
C SER A 252 -0.88 18.42 -8.40
N MET A 253 -0.18 17.34 -8.76
CA MET A 253 1.00 17.42 -9.63
C MET A 253 0.65 18.04 -11.00
N ARG A 254 -0.51 17.69 -11.57
CA ARG A 254 -1.01 18.32 -12.80
C ARG A 254 -1.32 19.81 -12.63
N ARG A 255 -1.87 20.22 -11.48
CA ARG A 255 -2.09 21.64 -11.18
C ARG A 255 -0.77 22.39 -11.07
N ILE A 256 0.21 21.84 -10.35
CA ILE A 256 1.55 22.41 -10.18
C ILE A 256 2.24 22.57 -11.54
N ALA A 257 2.27 21.51 -12.36
CA ALA A 257 2.84 21.57 -13.71
C ALA A 257 2.16 22.66 -14.56
N LYS A 258 0.82 22.73 -14.51
CA LYS A 258 0.06 23.78 -15.21
C LYS A 258 0.39 25.19 -14.70
N SER A 259 0.57 25.39 -13.39
CA SER A 259 0.93 26.72 -12.84
C SER A 259 2.34 27.16 -13.21
N LEU A 260 3.23 26.22 -13.53
CA LEU A 260 4.58 26.47 -14.01
C LEU A 260 4.68 26.54 -15.54
N ASP A 261 3.56 26.38 -16.25
CA ASP A 261 3.47 26.30 -17.73
C ASP A 261 4.38 25.23 -18.35
N ILE A 262 4.40 24.03 -17.74
CA ILE A 262 5.20 22.88 -18.21
C ILE A 262 4.37 21.60 -18.36
N ASP A 263 4.89 20.66 -19.14
CA ASP A 263 4.35 19.30 -19.16
C ASP A 263 4.63 18.59 -17.83
N LEU A 264 3.68 17.76 -17.38
CA LEU A 264 3.83 16.96 -16.17
C LEU A 264 5.12 16.14 -16.18
N ARG A 265 5.52 15.58 -17.33
CA ARG A 265 6.72 14.74 -17.47
C ARG A 265 8.02 15.50 -17.17
N ASP A 266 8.00 16.82 -17.34
CA ASP A 266 9.16 17.69 -17.17
C ASP A 266 9.25 18.27 -15.74
N LEU A 267 8.23 18.01 -14.90
CA LEU A 267 8.08 18.59 -13.57
C LEU A 267 9.30 18.37 -12.65
N LEU A 268 9.79 17.14 -12.51
CA LEU A 268 10.94 16.84 -11.63
C LEU A 268 12.24 17.47 -12.13
N LYS A 269 12.41 17.58 -13.45
CA LYS A 269 13.58 18.20 -14.10
C LYS A 269 13.58 19.72 -13.97
N VAL A 270 12.42 20.35 -13.98
CA VAL A 270 12.33 21.79 -13.72
C VAL A 270 12.66 22.07 -12.25
N LEU A 271 12.12 21.28 -11.33
CA LEU A 271 12.37 21.43 -9.89
C LEU A 271 13.82 21.16 -9.49
N SER A 272 14.60 20.36 -10.24
CA SER A 272 16.02 20.17 -9.97
C SER A 272 16.86 21.42 -10.25
N ASN A 273 16.42 22.26 -11.18
CA ASN A 273 17.17 23.44 -11.64
C ASN A 273 16.93 24.68 -10.76
N GLU A 274 15.92 24.65 -9.89
CA GLU A 274 15.55 25.75 -8.99
C GLU A 274 16.17 25.62 -7.59
N SER A 275 16.96 24.57 -7.32
CA SER A 275 17.30 24.13 -5.97
C SER A 275 18.77 24.10 -5.61
#